data_AF-A0A2E2IZ50-F1
#
_entry.id   AF-A0A2E2IZ50-F1
#
_cell.length_a   1.000
_cell.length_b   1.000
_cell.length_c   1.000
_cell.angle_alpha   90.00
_cell.angle_beta   90.00
_cell.angle_gamma   90.00
#
_symmetry.space_group_name_H-M   'P 1'
#
loop_
_entity.id
_entity.type
_entity.pdbx_description
1 polymer ?
#
loop_
_entity_poly.entity_id
_entity_poly.type
_entity_poly.pdbx_seq_one_letter_code
_entity_poly.pdbx_strand_id
1 'polypeptide(L)'
;MKNVFFMCFLLLGIALQAQPGHGPEEGRKARKEMRDQMKNLTPQQKAELKTKRMALHLDLSEAQQKEVQKILLEREEKFENLRNEKNKERELSKEELFERKSDMLDDQIAMKQQMKSILTEAQFAKFEKMKQKRQDKRKHFQKGRNR
;
A
#
# COMPACT_ATOMS: atom_id res chain seq x y z
N MET A 1 -17.91 -32.49 -32.73
CA MET A 1 -18.91 -33.57 -32.79
C MET A 1 -19.53 -33.75 -31.41
N LYS A 2 -20.85 -33.51 -31.33
CA LYS A 2 -21.87 -34.18 -30.49
C LYS A 2 -21.57 -34.19 -28.96
N ASN A 3 -22.32 -33.49 -28.13
CA ASN A 3 -23.75 -33.74 -27.91
C ASN A 3 -24.51 -32.46 -27.50
N VAL A 4 -25.55 -32.14 -28.25
CA VAL A 4 -26.65 -31.26 -27.83
C VAL A 4 -27.89 -32.16 -27.86
N PHE A 5 -28.64 -32.23 -26.75
CA PHE A 5 -30.11 -32.05 -26.66
C PHE A 5 -30.71 -32.75 -25.42
N PHE A 6 -31.83 -32.15 -24.97
CA PHE A 6 -32.75 -32.52 -23.88
C PHE A 6 -32.28 -32.02 -22.50
N MET A 7 -32.99 -31.15 -21.76
CA MET A 7 -34.41 -30.84 -21.81
C MET A 7 -34.67 -29.54 -21.04
N CYS A 8 -35.50 -28.66 -21.61
CA CYS A 8 -36.15 -27.58 -20.89
C CYS A 8 -37.12 -28.17 -19.87
N PHE A 9 -36.80 -28.07 -18.57
CA PHE A 9 -37.84 -28.02 -17.54
C PHE A 9 -37.99 -26.58 -17.11
N LEU A 10 -39.05 -25.98 -17.66
CA LEU A 10 -39.56 -24.67 -17.34
C LEU A 10 -40.25 -24.75 -15.95
N LEU A 11 -39.94 -23.75 -15.12
CA LEU A 11 -40.82 -23.09 -14.14
C LEU A 11 -40.93 -23.54 -12.67
N LEU A 12 -40.81 -22.48 -11.85
CA LEU A 12 -41.36 -22.21 -10.51
C LEU A 12 -40.62 -22.76 -9.27
N GLY A 13 -39.73 -21.90 -8.75
CA GLY A 13 -39.98 -21.24 -7.46
C GLY A 13 -39.53 -21.97 -6.21
N ILE A 14 -38.42 -21.51 -5.62
CA ILE A 14 -38.37 -21.01 -4.23
C ILE A 14 -37.28 -19.94 -4.21
N ALA A 15 -37.69 -18.72 -3.86
CA ALA A 15 -36.78 -17.68 -3.42
C ALA A 15 -36.05 -18.20 -2.18
N LEU A 16 -34.73 -18.41 -2.26
CA LEU A 16 -33.81 -18.52 -1.12
C LEU A 16 -32.36 -18.67 -1.65
N GLN A 17 -31.93 -17.72 -2.47
CA GLN A 17 -30.51 -17.39 -2.57
C GLN A 17 -30.30 -15.91 -2.25
N ALA A 18 -30.88 -15.48 -1.14
CA ALA A 18 -30.23 -14.45 -0.35
C ALA A 18 -29.02 -15.12 0.30
N GLN A 19 -27.86 -15.08 -0.37
CA GLN A 19 -26.60 -15.26 0.36
C GLN A 19 -26.67 -14.28 1.54
N PRO A 20 -26.37 -14.70 2.79
CA PRO A 20 -26.28 -13.78 3.91
C PRO A 20 -25.06 -12.88 3.65
N GLY A 21 -25.27 -11.86 2.83
CA GLY A 21 -24.32 -10.81 2.60
C GLY A 21 -24.25 -10.02 3.89
N HIS A 22 -23.14 -10.16 4.61
CA HIS A 22 -22.74 -9.26 5.68
C HIS A 22 -23.18 -7.84 5.36
N GLY A 23 -24.07 -7.29 6.19
CA GLY A 23 -24.63 -5.97 5.96
C GLY A 23 -23.54 -4.91 5.84
N PRO A 24 -23.84 -3.73 5.28
CA PRO A 24 -22.86 -2.65 5.09
C PRO A 24 -22.18 -2.18 6.39
N GLU A 25 -22.71 -2.55 7.55
CA GLU A 25 -22.10 -2.33 8.87
C GLU A 25 -21.07 -3.42 9.25
N GLU A 26 -21.40 -4.71 9.08
CA GLU A 26 -20.45 -5.82 9.31
C GLU A 26 -19.26 -5.74 8.35
N GLY A 27 -19.51 -5.44 7.07
CA GLY A 27 -18.45 -5.20 6.10
C GLY A 27 -17.58 -3.98 6.43
N ARG A 28 -18.10 -2.99 7.16
CA ARG A 28 -17.31 -1.85 7.67
C ARG A 28 -16.47 -2.24 8.88
N LYS A 29 -17.02 -3.01 9.81
CA LYS A 29 -16.31 -3.53 11.00
C LYS A 29 -15.15 -4.44 10.59
N ALA A 30 -15.40 -5.42 9.73
CA ALA A 30 -14.36 -6.32 9.21
C ALA A 30 -13.21 -5.57 8.51
N ARG A 31 -13.53 -4.55 7.69
CA ARG A 31 -12.49 -3.70 7.05
C ARG A 31 -11.70 -2.88 8.06
N LYS A 32 -12.33 -2.40 9.13
CA LYS A 32 -11.67 -1.66 10.21
C LYS A 32 -10.72 -2.57 10.97
N GLU A 33 -11.18 -3.75 11.37
CA GLU A 33 -10.37 -4.76 12.06
C GLU A 33 -9.16 -5.18 11.23
N MET A 34 -9.37 -5.50 9.95
CA MET A 34 -8.26 -5.82 9.03
C MET A 34 -7.25 -4.66 8.95
N ARG A 35 -7.74 -3.42 8.87
CA ARG A 35 -6.87 -2.24 8.83
C ARG A 35 -6.08 -2.07 10.12
N ASP A 36 -6.69 -2.33 11.28
CA ASP A 36 -6.03 -2.21 12.57
C ASP A 36 -5.00 -3.33 12.79
N GLN A 37 -5.28 -4.56 12.38
CA GLN A 37 -4.30 -5.65 12.32
C GLN A 37 -3.08 -5.27 11.45
N MET A 38 -3.31 -4.66 10.28
CA MET A 38 -2.22 -4.21 9.41
C MET A 38 -1.39 -3.05 10.01
N LYS A 39 -1.92 -2.25 10.94
CA LYS A 39 -1.16 -1.18 11.61
C LYS A 39 -0.14 -1.73 12.60
N ASN A 40 -0.42 -2.90 13.18
CA ASN A 40 0.36 -3.51 14.25
C ASN A 40 1.49 -4.43 13.74
N LEU A 41 1.73 -4.47 12.43
CA LEU A 41 2.84 -5.22 11.84
C LEU A 41 4.19 -4.63 12.27
N THR A 42 5.18 -5.50 12.49
CA THR A 42 6.55 -5.10 12.77
C THR A 42 7.19 -4.42 11.55
N PRO A 43 8.25 -3.61 11.72
CA PRO A 43 9.02 -3.05 10.59
C PRO A 43 9.43 -4.10 9.57
N GLN A 44 9.89 -5.26 10.04
CA GLN A 44 10.29 -6.39 9.20
C GLN A 44 9.13 -6.95 8.37
N GLN A 45 7.96 -7.18 8.98
CA GLN A 45 6.77 -7.64 8.25
C GLN A 45 6.29 -6.60 7.24
N LYS A 46 6.34 -5.30 7.59
CA LYS A 46 5.98 -4.21 6.68
C LYS A 46 6.93 -4.14 5.48
N ALA A 47 8.24 -4.24 5.72
CA ALA A 47 9.24 -4.26 4.67
C ALA A 47 9.03 -5.46 3.74
N GLU A 48 8.85 -6.67 4.29
CA GLU A 48 8.61 -7.89 3.52
C GLU A 48 7.38 -7.78 2.63
N LEU A 49 6.23 -7.34 3.16
CA LEU A 49 5.01 -7.16 2.38
C LEU A 49 5.17 -6.11 1.27
N LYS A 50 5.91 -5.03 1.54
CA LYS A 50 6.20 -4.00 0.54
C LYS A 50 7.11 -4.54 -0.55
N THR A 51 8.14 -5.31 -0.21
CA THR A 51 9.02 -6.00 -1.17
C THR A 51 8.22 -6.95 -2.05
N LYS A 52 7.40 -7.84 -1.46
CA LYS A 52 6.55 -8.77 -2.21
C LYS A 52 5.60 -8.05 -3.17
N ARG A 53 5.02 -6.94 -2.74
CA ARG A 53 4.18 -6.10 -3.61
C ARG A 53 4.99 -5.44 -4.73
N MET A 54 6.21 -5.01 -4.47
CA MET A 54 7.10 -4.47 -5.51
C MET A 54 7.51 -5.57 -6.48
N ALA A 55 7.84 -6.77 -6.01
CA ALA A 55 8.12 -7.93 -6.83
C ALA A 55 6.95 -8.25 -7.78
N LEU A 56 5.73 -8.30 -7.26
CA LEU A 56 4.53 -8.53 -8.06
C LEU A 56 4.30 -7.50 -9.17
N HIS A 57 4.70 -6.24 -8.94
CA HIS A 57 4.45 -5.16 -9.89
C HIS A 57 5.64 -4.84 -10.78
N LEU A 58 6.85 -5.15 -10.38
CA LEU A 58 8.08 -4.79 -11.11
C LEU A 58 8.84 -6.02 -11.60
N ASP A 59 8.34 -7.22 -11.32
CA ASP A 59 8.96 -8.49 -11.71
C ASP A 59 10.40 -8.57 -11.16
N LEU A 60 10.55 -8.28 -9.86
CA LEU A 60 11.86 -8.22 -9.20
C LEU A 60 12.49 -9.62 -9.08
N SER A 61 13.78 -9.74 -9.43
CA SER A 61 14.55 -10.95 -9.16
C SER A 61 14.75 -11.17 -7.65
N GLU A 62 15.09 -12.40 -7.24
CA GLU A 62 15.35 -12.70 -5.82
C GLU A 62 16.47 -11.83 -5.22
N ALA A 63 17.51 -11.54 -6.01
CA ALA A 63 18.58 -10.64 -5.60
C ALA A 63 18.05 -9.21 -5.39
N GLN A 64 17.26 -8.70 -6.33
CA GLN A 64 16.62 -7.38 -6.20
C GLN A 64 15.67 -7.32 -4.99
N GLN A 65 14.92 -8.39 -4.72
CA GLN A 65 14.02 -8.46 -3.57
C GLN A 65 14.76 -8.35 -2.24
N LYS A 66 15.91 -9.02 -2.09
CA LYS A 66 16.75 -8.92 -0.87
C LYS A 66 17.23 -7.49 -0.63
N GLU A 67 17.77 -6.84 -1.66
CA GLU A 67 18.24 -5.45 -1.56
C GLU A 67 17.11 -4.46 -1.29
N VAL A 68 15.98 -4.61 -2.00
CA VAL A 68 14.79 -3.77 -1.77
C VAL A 68 14.24 -3.96 -0.35
N GLN A 69 14.23 -5.19 0.17
CA GLN A 69 13.78 -5.46 1.54
C GLN A 69 14.66 -4.79 2.57
N LYS A 70 15.99 -4.82 2.39
CA LYS A 70 16.93 -4.13 3.28
C LYS A 70 16.66 -2.62 3.32
N ILE A 71 16.55 -1.98 2.15
CA ILE A 71 16.24 -0.54 2.07
C ILE A 71 14.90 -0.22 2.72
N LEU A 72 13.88 -1.05 2.50
CA LEU A 72 12.57 -0.83 3.08
C LEU A 72 12.56 -1.06 4.59
N LEU A 73 13.34 -1.99 5.11
CA LEU A 73 13.47 -2.24 6.54
C LEU A 73 14.03 -1.02 7.27
N GLU A 74 15.17 -0.51 6.81
CA GLU A 74 15.80 0.71 7.36
C GLU A 74 14.81 1.87 7.38
N ARG A 75 14.02 2.01 6.31
CA ARG A 75 12.97 3.02 6.22
C ARG A 75 11.82 2.80 7.19
N GLU A 76 11.34 1.57 7.37
CA GLU A 76 10.25 1.29 8.31
C GLU A 76 10.70 1.49 9.76
N GLU A 77 11.94 1.13 10.10
CA GLU A 77 12.53 1.38 11.41
C GLU A 77 12.62 2.87 11.71
N LYS A 78 13.14 3.67 10.75
CA LYS A 78 13.15 5.14 10.87
C LYS A 78 11.74 5.69 11.09
N PHE A 79 10.74 5.18 10.37
CA PHE A 79 9.37 5.63 10.54
C PHE A 79 8.74 5.26 11.89
N GLU A 80 9.01 4.06 12.42
CA GLU A 80 8.52 3.69 13.76
C GLU A 80 9.17 4.56 14.84
N ASN A 81 10.47 4.87 14.73
CA ASN A 81 11.14 5.79 15.66
C ASN A 81 10.49 7.18 15.64
N LEU A 82 10.29 7.76 14.44
CA LEU A 82 9.61 9.05 14.30
C LEU A 82 8.15 9.03 14.80
N ARG A 83 7.46 7.89 14.67
CA ARG A 83 6.10 7.73 15.16
C ARG A 83 6.05 7.74 16.70
N ASN A 84 7.01 7.09 17.33
CA ASN A 84 7.13 7.08 18.80
C ASN A 84 7.47 8.47 19.34
N GLU A 85 8.27 9.25 18.62
CA GLU A 85 8.62 10.63 18.98
C GLU A 85 7.47 11.62 18.81
N LYS A 86 6.60 11.42 17.81
CA LYS A 86 5.46 12.29 17.50
C LYS A 86 4.32 12.27 18.53
N ASN A 87 4.33 11.33 19.48
CA ASN A 87 3.34 11.30 20.56
C ASN A 87 3.53 12.42 21.60
N LYS A 88 4.54 13.27 21.42
CA LYS A 88 4.71 14.51 22.18
C LYS A 88 4.07 15.64 21.37
N GLU A 89 2.79 15.93 21.63
CA GLU A 89 2.08 17.06 21.06
C GLU A 89 2.78 18.37 21.48
N ARG A 90 3.71 18.85 20.65
CA ARG A 90 4.30 20.19 20.76
C ARG A 90 4.21 20.89 19.42
N GLU A 91 3.88 22.18 19.47
CA GLU A 91 4.01 23.05 18.32
C GLU A 91 5.48 23.16 17.94
N LEU A 92 5.77 23.05 16.65
CA LEU A 92 7.12 23.12 16.12
C LEU A 92 7.43 24.55 15.71
N SER A 93 8.66 25.01 15.96
CA SER A 93 9.12 26.28 15.40
C SER A 93 9.19 26.23 13.87
N LYS A 94 9.33 27.40 13.22
CA LYS A 94 9.48 27.45 11.76
C LYS A 94 10.77 26.76 11.31
N GLU A 95 11.83 26.87 12.11
CA GLU A 95 13.13 26.26 11.89
C GLU A 95 13.03 24.73 12.01
N GLU A 96 12.40 24.22 13.08
CA GLU A 96 12.17 22.78 13.25
C GLU A 96 11.28 22.20 12.13
N LEU A 97 10.29 22.97 11.68
CA LEU A 97 9.45 22.59 10.53
C LEU A 97 10.25 22.53 9.22
N PHE A 98 11.20 23.45 9.03
CA PHE A 98 12.07 23.45 7.86
C PHE A 98 13.01 22.24 7.88
N GLU A 99 13.70 22.00 8.99
CA GLU A 99 14.62 20.87 9.17
C GLU A 99 13.92 19.54 8.90
N ARG A 100 12.76 19.31 9.54
CA ARG A 100 11.97 18.09 9.29
C ARG A 100 11.54 17.90 7.84
N LYS A 101 11.27 18.99 7.12
CA LYS A 101 10.94 18.94 5.70
C LYS A 101 12.17 18.64 4.86
N SER A 102 13.32 19.23 5.20
CA SER A 102 14.61 18.96 4.55
C SER A 102 14.97 17.49 4.69
N ASP A 103 15.00 16.97 5.92
CA ASP A 103 15.33 15.57 6.21
C ASP A 103 14.41 14.59 5.47
N MET A 104 13.11 14.90 5.40
CA MET A 104 12.15 14.08 4.66
C MET A 104 12.45 14.08 3.15
N LEU A 105 12.91 15.20 2.58
CA LEU A 105 13.27 15.28 1.17
C LEU A 105 14.57 14.54 0.91
N ASP A 106 15.56 14.65 1.78
CA ASP A 106 16.84 13.93 1.69
C ASP A 106 16.61 12.41 1.74
N ASP A 107 15.73 11.94 2.64
CA ASP A 107 15.31 10.52 2.68
C ASP A 107 14.66 10.07 1.37
N GLN A 108 13.85 10.93 0.74
CA GLN A 108 13.23 10.61 -0.54
C GLN A 108 14.24 10.55 -1.68
N ILE A 109 15.24 11.43 -1.66
CA ILE A 109 16.34 11.45 -2.63
C ILE A 109 17.19 10.19 -2.47
N ALA A 110 17.64 9.87 -1.25
CA ALA A 110 18.43 8.68 -0.96
C ALA A 110 17.69 7.41 -1.39
N MET A 111 16.42 7.27 -1.00
CA MET A 111 15.57 6.16 -1.43
C MET A 111 15.46 6.06 -2.95
N LYS A 112 15.33 7.19 -3.66
CA LYS A 112 15.23 7.20 -5.12
C LYS A 112 16.54 6.76 -5.76
N GLN A 113 17.68 7.20 -5.24
CA GLN A 113 19.01 6.80 -5.71
C GLN A 113 19.26 5.30 -5.49
N GLN A 114 19.00 4.80 -4.28
CA GLN A 114 19.13 3.37 -3.95
C GLN A 114 18.21 2.50 -4.83
N MET A 115 16.97 2.92 -5.08
CA MET A 115 16.08 2.19 -5.98
C MET A 115 16.57 2.24 -7.43
N LYS A 116 17.16 3.34 -7.87
CA LYS A 116 17.72 3.47 -9.22
C LYS A 116 18.93 2.54 -9.43
N SER A 117 19.73 2.27 -8.40
CA SER A 117 20.90 1.38 -8.53
C SER A 117 20.55 -0.11 -8.57
N ILE A 118 19.39 -0.52 -8.03
CA ILE A 118 18.98 -1.93 -7.95
C ILE A 118 18.01 -2.30 -9.07
N LEU A 119 17.18 -1.36 -9.52
CA LEU A 119 16.17 -1.60 -10.54
C LEU A 119 16.75 -1.39 -11.93
N THR A 120 16.30 -2.19 -12.90
CA THR A 120 16.53 -1.89 -14.31
C THR A 120 15.80 -0.59 -14.70
N GLU A 121 16.21 0.03 -15.82
CA GLU A 121 15.57 1.26 -16.30
C GLU A 121 14.06 1.12 -16.48
N ALA A 122 13.61 0.01 -17.08
CA ALA A 122 12.20 -0.29 -17.28
C ALA A 122 11.44 -0.45 -15.94
N GLN A 123 12.03 -1.14 -14.96
CA GLN A 123 11.46 -1.30 -13.62
C GLN A 123 11.38 0.04 -12.88
N PHE A 124 12.43 0.86 -12.98
CA PHE A 124 12.49 2.17 -12.34
C PHE A 124 11.46 3.13 -12.93
N ALA A 125 11.26 3.13 -14.26
CA ALA A 125 10.22 3.91 -14.90
C ALA A 125 8.81 3.51 -14.42
N LYS A 126 8.55 2.19 -14.30
CA LYS A 126 7.29 1.66 -13.75
C LYS A 126 7.09 2.06 -12.29
N PHE A 127 8.16 2.01 -11.49
CA PHE A 127 8.17 2.46 -10.09
C PHE A 127 7.82 3.95 -9.93
N GLU A 128 8.44 4.84 -10.74
CA GLU A 128 8.13 6.27 -10.72
C GLU A 128 6.68 6.54 -11.15
N LYS A 129 6.18 5.85 -12.19
CA LYS A 129 4.77 5.94 -12.62
C LYS A 129 3.81 5.50 -11.52
N MET A 130 4.13 4.43 -10.78
CA MET A 130 3.34 3.98 -9.64
C MET A 130 3.33 5.02 -8.51
N LYS A 131 4.46 5.66 -8.22
CA LYS A 131 4.56 6.75 -7.24
C LYS A 131 3.71 7.96 -7.65
N GLN A 132 3.81 8.41 -8.90
CA GLN A 132 3.02 9.54 -9.41
C GLN A 132 1.51 9.27 -9.31
N LYS A 133 1.06 8.10 -9.78
CA LYS A 133 -0.36 7.71 -9.65
C LYS A 133 -0.86 7.71 -8.21
N ARG A 134 -0.02 7.32 -7.24
CA ARG A 134 -0.38 7.39 -5.81
C ARG A 134 -0.47 8.84 -5.32
N GLN A 135 0.42 9.72 -5.77
CA GLN A 135 0.38 11.14 -5.44
C GLN A 135 -0.87 11.81 -6.00
N ASP A 136 -1.22 11.53 -7.26
CA ASP A 136 -2.40 12.12 -7.89
C ASP A 136 -3.69 11.68 -7.19
N LYS A 137 -3.81 10.38 -6.87
CA LYS A 137 -4.94 9.87 -6.06
C LYS A 137 -5.05 10.58 -4.71
N ARG A 138 -3.93 10.85 -4.04
CA ARG A 138 -3.92 11.59 -2.76
C ARG A 138 -4.40 13.04 -2.95
N LYS A 139 -3.94 13.72 -4.00
CA LYS A 139 -4.37 15.09 -4.33
C LYS A 139 -5.87 15.16 -4.62
N HIS A 140 -6.41 14.23 -5.41
CA HIS A 140 -7.84 14.16 -5.71
C HIS A 140 -8.68 13.94 -4.45
N PHE A 141 -8.24 13.06 -3.56
CA PHE A 141 -8.94 12.80 -2.30
C PHE A 141 -8.92 14.01 -1.35
N GLN A 142 -7.82 14.75 -1.27
CA GLN A 142 -7.76 15.99 -0.47
C GLN A 142 -8.69 17.08 -1.03
N LYS A 143 -8.71 17.26 -2.36
CA LYS A 143 -9.60 18.25 -3.00
C LYS A 143 -11.08 17.95 -2.79
N GLY A 144 -11.46 16.66 -2.70
CA GLY A 144 -12.83 16.24 -2.43
C GLY A 144 -13.27 16.39 -0.97
N ARG A 145 -12.34 16.52 -0.01
CA ARG A 145 -12.66 16.75 1.41
C ARG A 145 -12.73 18.24 1.80
N ASN A 146 -12.15 19.12 0.97
CA ASN A 146 -12.14 20.57 1.16
C ASN A 146 -13.24 21.28 0.33
N ARG A 147 -14.19 20.52 -0.22
CA ARG A 147 -15.43 21.01 -0.85
C ARG A 147 -16.59 20.62 0.04
#